data_AF-A0A7L3LDT7-F1
#
_entry.id   AF-A0A7L3LDT7-F1
#
_cell.length_a   1.000
_cell.length_b   1.000
_cell.length_c   1.000
_cell.angle_alpha   90.00
_cell.angle_beta   90.00
_cell.angle_gamma   90.00
#
_symmetry.space_group_name_H-M   'P 1'
#
loop_
_entity.id
_entity.type
_entity.pdbx_description
1 polymer ?
#
loop_
_entity_poly.entity_id
_entity_poly.type
_entity_poly.pdbx_seq_one_letter_code
_entity_poly.pdbx_strand_id
1 'polypeptide(L)'
;LVFNLTNNVDLENTKKKMELYQKDNKEVIQKNKIKLTREQEELEEALEVERQENEQRRLLIQKEEQLQQIIKRKNKQALLDELESSSLPASLLLAQHKDKSTQPEMQLEKPQTSKPSTFSTGIKMGQQISLAPIQKLEEVLYEYQPLQVETYGPPVPDPETLGTLG
;
A
#
# COMPACT_ATOMS: atom_id res chain seq x y z
N LEU A 1 20.89 14.29 -37.03
CA LEU A 1 22.12 14.09 -36.21
C LEU A 1 22.71 12.72 -36.47
N VAL A 2 22.04 11.63 -36.09
CA VAL A 2 22.54 10.24 -36.28
C VAL A 2 22.93 9.97 -37.73
N PHE A 3 22.00 10.12 -38.68
CA PHE A 3 22.24 9.87 -40.12
C PHE A 3 23.43 10.64 -40.73
N ASN A 4 23.57 11.93 -40.41
CA ASN A 4 24.67 12.77 -40.91
C ASN A 4 26.03 12.33 -40.34
N LEU A 5 26.04 11.94 -39.07
CA LEU A 5 27.24 11.47 -38.38
C LEU A 5 27.70 10.09 -38.91
N THR A 6 26.75 9.21 -39.26
CA THR A 6 27.08 7.88 -39.82
C THR A 6 27.62 7.96 -41.25
N ASN A 7 27.13 8.92 -42.04
CA ASN A 7 27.48 9.07 -43.45
C ASN A 7 28.58 10.10 -43.71
N ASN A 8 29.18 10.70 -42.67
CA ASN A 8 30.18 11.76 -42.77
C ASN A 8 29.72 12.98 -43.61
N VAL A 9 28.43 13.29 -43.57
CA VAL A 9 27.84 14.41 -44.31
C VAL A 9 27.60 15.57 -43.34
N ASP A 10 28.08 16.77 -43.69
CA ASP A 10 27.80 18.02 -42.96
C ASP A 10 28.15 17.94 -41.45
N LEU A 11 29.40 17.56 -41.16
CA LEU A 11 29.90 17.32 -39.80
C LEU A 11 29.92 18.59 -38.94
N GLU A 12 30.16 19.77 -39.51
CA GLU A 12 30.20 21.04 -38.77
C GLU A 12 28.83 21.44 -38.21
N ASN A 13 27.78 21.48 -39.05
CA ASN A 13 26.43 21.77 -38.57
C ASN A 13 25.93 20.68 -37.63
N THR A 14 26.29 19.42 -37.91
CA THR A 14 25.94 18.29 -37.05
C THR A 14 26.59 18.45 -35.67
N LYS A 15 27.86 18.85 -35.57
CA LYS A 15 28.55 19.16 -34.30
C LYS A 15 27.87 20.31 -33.55
N LYS A 16 27.54 21.42 -34.22
CA LYS A 16 26.82 22.56 -33.60
C LYS A 16 25.46 22.14 -33.03
N LYS A 17 24.69 21.33 -33.77
CA LYS A 17 23.41 20.79 -33.30
C LYS A 17 23.59 19.84 -32.11
N MET A 18 24.69 19.09 -32.07
CA MET A 18 25.02 18.18 -30.96
C MET A 18 25.36 18.95 -29.69
N GLU A 19 26.10 20.05 -29.81
CA GLU A 19 26.48 20.94 -28.71
C GLU A 19 25.24 21.63 -28.11
N LEU A 20 24.34 22.10 -28.97
CA LEU A 20 23.05 22.66 -28.56
C LEU A 20 22.21 21.61 -27.81
N TYR A 21 22.10 20.41 -28.38
CA TYR A 21 21.39 19.31 -27.74
C TYR A 21 22.00 18.92 -26.39
N GLN A 22 23.32 18.91 -26.28
CA GLN A 22 23.99 18.58 -25.02
C GLN A 22 23.66 19.59 -23.92
N LYS A 23 23.60 20.89 -24.27
CA LYS A 23 23.22 21.96 -23.35
C LYS A 23 21.75 21.86 -22.94
N ASP A 24 20.84 21.74 -23.90
CA ASP A 24 19.40 21.67 -23.63
C ASP A 24 19.01 20.38 -22.90
N ASN A 25 19.62 19.25 -23.26
CA ASN A 25 19.35 17.97 -22.63
C ASN A 25 19.79 17.95 -21.15
N LYS A 26 20.81 18.73 -20.77
CA LYS A 26 21.21 18.87 -19.36
C LYS A 26 20.09 19.48 -18.52
N GLU A 27 19.41 20.50 -19.03
CA GLU A 27 18.26 21.12 -18.36
C GLU A 27 17.04 20.19 -18.33
N VAL A 28 16.79 19.46 -19.41
CA VAL A 28 15.70 18.46 -19.47
C VAL A 28 15.92 17.35 -18.45
N ILE A 29 17.15 16.82 -18.34
CA ILE A 29 17.50 15.80 -17.34
C ILE A 29 17.27 16.32 -15.92
N GLN A 30 17.70 17.56 -15.61
CA GLN A 30 17.46 18.15 -14.29
C GLN A 30 15.97 18.33 -13.99
N LYS A 31 15.18 18.81 -14.96
CA LYS A 31 13.72 18.94 -14.81
C LYS A 31 13.06 17.57 -14.59
N ASN A 32 13.47 16.54 -15.32
CA ASN A 32 12.93 15.20 -15.16
C ASN A 32 13.27 14.59 -13.80
N LYS A 33 14.48 14.83 -13.29
CA LYS A 33 14.84 14.41 -11.93
C LYS A 33 13.93 15.04 -10.87
N ILE A 34 13.70 16.35 -10.95
CA ILE A 34 12.82 17.05 -10.01
C ILE A 34 11.39 16.52 -10.09
N LYS A 35 10.87 16.30 -11.30
CA LYS A 35 9.53 15.73 -11.50
C LYS A 35 9.42 14.33 -10.87
N LEU A 36 10.41 13.47 -11.10
CA LEU A 36 10.42 12.12 -10.53
C LEU A 36 10.40 12.14 -9.00
N THR A 37 11.22 12.99 -8.38
CA THR A 37 11.24 13.14 -6.92
C THR A 37 9.90 13.63 -6.38
N ARG A 38 9.29 14.61 -7.05
CA ARG A 38 7.98 15.13 -6.64
C ARG A 38 6.86 14.09 -6.78
N GLU A 39 6.85 13.33 -7.88
CA GLU A 39 5.86 12.29 -8.10
C GLU A 39 5.99 11.16 -7.07
N GLN A 40 7.23 10.81 -6.67
CA GLN A 40 7.48 9.88 -5.57
C GLN A 40 6.95 10.42 -4.24
N GLU A 41 7.23 11.69 -3.92
CA GLU A 41 6.74 12.33 -2.68
C GLU A 41 5.20 12.38 -2.64
N GLU A 42 4.54 12.75 -3.74
CA GLU A 42 3.08 12.75 -3.85
C GLU A 42 2.49 11.33 -3.69
N LEU A 43 3.15 10.31 -4.22
CA LEU A 43 2.74 8.91 -4.06
C LEU A 43 2.88 8.45 -2.60
N GLU A 44 3.99 8.79 -1.94
CA GLU A 44 4.24 8.47 -0.53
C GLU A 44 3.20 9.14 0.38
N GLU A 45 2.87 10.41 0.12
CA GLU A 45 1.81 11.13 0.85
C GLU A 45 0.45 10.44 0.69
N ALA A 46 0.07 10.06 -0.54
CA ALA A 46 -1.19 9.38 -0.80
C ALA A 46 -1.30 8.03 -0.07
N LEU A 47 -0.22 7.24 -0.07
CA LEU A 47 -0.17 5.96 0.65
C LEU A 47 -0.28 6.13 2.16
N GLU A 48 0.34 7.17 2.72
CA GLU A 48 0.26 7.46 4.15
C GLU A 48 -1.16 7.87 4.56
N VAL A 49 -1.85 8.68 3.76
CA VAL A 49 -3.25 9.04 3.98
C VAL A 49 -4.14 7.80 3.94
N GLU A 50 -4.01 6.95 2.92
CA GLU A 50 -4.80 5.71 2.81
C GLU A 50 -4.58 4.80 4.03
N ARG A 51 -3.33 4.68 4.49
CA ARG A 51 -2.98 3.91 5.68
C ARG A 51 -3.70 4.44 6.93
N GLN A 52 -3.66 5.75 7.13
CA GLN A 52 -4.32 6.40 8.28
C GLN A 52 -5.83 6.25 8.24
N GLU A 53 -6.46 6.47 7.09
CA GLU A 53 -7.91 6.29 6.93
C GLU A 53 -8.34 4.85 7.22
N ASN A 54 -7.57 3.87 6.73
CA ASN A 54 -7.87 2.47 6.94
C ASN A 54 -7.71 2.07 8.42
N GLU A 55 -6.68 2.59 9.10
CA GLU A 55 -6.50 2.37 10.53
C GLU A 55 -7.64 2.98 11.36
N GLN A 56 -8.02 4.22 11.06
CA GLN A 56 -9.16 4.89 11.70
C GLN A 56 -10.45 4.10 11.49
N ARG A 57 -10.71 3.64 10.26
CA ARG A 57 -11.87 2.83 9.93
C ARG A 57 -11.90 1.53 10.73
N ARG A 58 -10.76 0.84 10.84
CA ARG A 58 -10.63 -0.39 11.65
C ARG A 58 -10.95 -0.13 13.11
N LEU A 59 -10.42 0.96 13.69
CA LEU A 59 -10.68 1.34 15.09
C LEU A 59 -12.16 1.68 15.33
N LEU A 60 -12.80 2.39 14.39
CA LEU A 60 -14.22 2.72 14.48
C LEU A 60 -15.10 1.47 14.49
N ILE A 61 -14.86 0.53 13.58
CA ILE A 61 -15.60 -0.74 13.52
C ILE A 61 -15.43 -1.51 14.83
N GLN A 62 -14.21 -1.64 15.33
CA GLN A 62 -13.95 -2.36 16.58
C GLN A 62 -14.67 -1.72 17.77
N LYS A 63 -14.66 -0.39 17.87
CA LYS A 63 -15.34 0.35 18.93
C LYS A 63 -16.86 0.20 18.83
N GLU A 64 -17.40 0.24 17.61
CA GLU A 64 -18.81 0.04 17.34
C GLU A 64 -19.27 -1.38 17.73
N GLU A 65 -18.53 -2.41 17.32
CA GLU A 65 -18.79 -3.80 17.71
C GLU A 65 -18.79 -3.98 19.23
N GLN A 66 -17.82 -3.38 19.94
CA GLN A 66 -17.78 -3.41 21.40
C GLN A 66 -19.01 -2.75 22.02
N LEU A 67 -19.42 -1.58 21.52
CA LEU A 67 -20.63 -0.90 22.00
C LEU A 67 -21.88 -1.74 21.73
N GLN A 68 -22.01 -2.35 20.55
CA GLN A 68 -23.11 -3.24 20.21
C GLN A 68 -23.16 -4.45 21.16
N GLN A 69 -22.02 -5.05 21.50
CA GLN A 69 -21.96 -6.15 22.47
C GLN A 69 -22.41 -5.71 23.87
N ILE A 70 -21.96 -4.53 24.33
CA ILE A 70 -22.36 -3.98 25.63
C ILE A 70 -23.86 -3.71 25.66
N ILE A 71 -24.41 -3.09 24.62
CA ILE A 71 -25.86 -2.82 24.49
C ILE A 71 -26.64 -4.13 24.48
N LYS A 72 -26.19 -5.14 23.72
CA LYS A 72 -26.83 -6.46 23.67
C LYS A 72 -26.84 -7.15 25.04
N ARG A 73 -25.74 -7.11 25.77
CA ARG A 73 -25.65 -7.65 27.16
C ARG A 73 -26.57 -6.88 28.10
N LYS A 74 -26.57 -5.54 28.04
CA LYS A 74 -27.42 -4.69 28.88
C LYS A 74 -28.90 -4.94 28.60
N ASN A 75 -29.30 -5.02 27.34
CA ASN A 75 -30.68 -5.30 26.93
C ASN A 75 -31.12 -6.71 27.34
N LYS A 76 -30.20 -7.70 27.31
CA LYS A 76 -30.47 -9.03 27.83
C LYS A 76 -30.68 -9.01 29.34
N GLN A 77 -29.80 -8.32 30.08
CA GLN A 77 -29.91 -8.23 31.53
C GLN A 77 -31.22 -7.54 31.95
N ALA A 78 -31.56 -6.42 31.32
CA ALA A 78 -32.80 -5.71 31.60
C ALA A 78 -34.05 -6.59 31.39
N LEU A 79 -34.06 -7.44 30.37
CA LEU A 79 -35.15 -8.40 30.16
C LEU A 79 -35.24 -9.44 31.29
N LEU A 80 -34.09 -9.94 31.75
CA LEU A 80 -34.05 -10.90 32.86
C LEU A 80 -34.57 -10.26 34.15
N ASP A 81 -34.11 -9.04 34.47
CA ASP A 81 -34.53 -8.30 35.66
C ASP A 81 -36.05 -7.98 35.62
N GLU A 82 -36.58 -7.62 34.45
CA GLU A 82 -38.01 -7.34 34.25
C GLU A 82 -38.84 -8.62 34.38
N LEU A 83 -38.36 -9.76 33.89
CA LEU A 83 -39.02 -11.06 34.07
C LEU A 83 -39.01 -11.54 35.53
N GLU A 84 -37.98 -11.19 36.30
CA GLU A 84 -37.86 -11.56 37.72
C GLU A 84 -38.75 -10.70 38.62
N SER A 85 -38.77 -9.38 38.37
CA SER A 85 -39.41 -8.40 39.28
C SER A 85 -40.84 -8.01 38.90
N SER A 86 -41.26 -8.24 37.64
CA SER A 86 -42.59 -7.87 37.15
C SER A 86 -43.62 -8.97 37.37
N SER A 87 -44.85 -8.57 37.68
CA SER A 87 -46.01 -9.46 37.71
C SER A 87 -46.78 -9.52 36.38
N LEU A 88 -46.26 -8.86 35.33
CA LEU A 88 -46.87 -8.86 33.99
C LEU A 88 -46.67 -10.22 33.30
N PRO A 89 -47.59 -10.62 32.40
CA PRO A 89 -47.42 -11.83 31.60
C PRO A 89 -46.15 -11.77 30.74
N ALA A 90 -45.34 -12.83 30.78
CA ALA A 90 -44.07 -12.91 30.06
C ALA A 90 -44.21 -12.63 28.55
N SER A 91 -45.33 -13.02 27.94
CA SER A 91 -45.61 -12.77 26.52
C SER A 91 -45.64 -11.28 26.17
N LEU A 92 -46.12 -10.43 27.08
CA LEU A 92 -46.17 -8.99 26.89
C LEU A 92 -44.76 -8.38 26.97
N LEU A 93 -43.96 -8.81 27.96
CA LEU A 93 -42.59 -8.35 28.16
C LEU A 93 -41.68 -8.73 26.99
N LEU A 94 -41.81 -9.95 26.46
CA LEU A 94 -41.07 -10.39 25.27
C LEU A 94 -41.44 -9.58 24.02
N ALA A 95 -42.72 -9.21 23.85
CA ALA A 95 -43.15 -8.39 22.72
C ALA A 95 -42.53 -6.99 22.79
N GLN A 96 -42.60 -6.33 23.95
CA GLN A 96 -41.99 -5.02 24.15
C GLN A 96 -40.47 -5.02 23.96
N HIS A 97 -39.80 -6.10 24.35
CA HIS A 97 -38.35 -6.25 24.16
C HIS A 97 -37.96 -6.38 22.69
N LYS A 98 -38.74 -7.14 21.90
CA LYS A 98 -38.54 -7.25 20.45
C LYS A 98 -38.61 -5.87 19.80
N ASP A 99 -39.65 -5.11 20.08
CA ASP A 99 -39.83 -3.76 19.50
C ASP A 99 -38.70 -2.80 19.89
N LYS A 100 -38.22 -2.85 21.14
CA LYS A 100 -37.10 -2.03 21.62
C LYS A 100 -35.75 -2.43 21.01
N SER A 101 -35.56 -3.71 20.68
CA SER A 101 -34.31 -4.22 20.10
C SER A 101 -34.18 -3.95 18.59
N THR A 102 -35.28 -3.80 17.87
CA THR A 102 -35.29 -3.52 16.42
C THR A 102 -35.10 -2.04 16.07
N GLN A 103 -35.50 -1.11 16.94
CA GLN A 103 -35.33 0.34 16.73
C GLN A 103 -33.87 0.84 16.63
N PRO A 104 -32.90 0.37 17.44
CA PRO A 104 -31.51 0.80 17.30
C PRO A 104 -30.82 0.25 16.06
N GLU A 105 -31.21 -0.92 15.53
CA GLU A 105 -30.67 -1.45 14.27
C GLU A 105 -31.07 -0.58 13.06
N MET A 106 -32.33 -0.12 13.01
CA MET A 106 -32.85 0.71 11.91
C MET A 106 -32.25 2.13 11.82
N GLN A 107 -31.66 2.66 12.90
CA GLN A 107 -31.04 4.00 12.88
C GLN A 107 -29.54 3.98 12.51
N LEU A 108 -28.89 2.82 12.57
CA LEU A 108 -27.49 2.65 12.17
C LEU A 108 -27.34 2.21 10.71
N GLU A 109 -28.37 1.64 10.10
CA GLU A 109 -28.47 1.44 8.65
C GLU A 109 -28.76 2.77 7.92
N LYS A 110 -27.85 3.74 8.00
CA LYS A 110 -27.77 4.73 6.92
C LYS A 110 -27.39 3.93 5.67
N PRO A 111 -28.11 4.05 4.53
CA PRO A 111 -27.81 3.27 3.35
C PRO A 111 -26.47 3.72 2.77
N GLN A 112 -25.37 3.18 3.29
CA GLN A 112 -24.17 3.07 2.51
C GLN A 112 -24.52 2.06 1.43
N THR A 113 -24.51 2.55 0.19
CA THR A 113 -24.50 1.73 -1.01
C THR A 113 -23.19 0.93 -1.02
N SER A 114 -23.10 -0.06 -0.14
CA SER A 114 -22.08 -1.09 -0.20
C SER A 114 -22.43 -1.96 -1.39
N LYS A 115 -22.03 -1.49 -2.58
CA LYS A 115 -21.88 -2.39 -3.71
C LYS A 115 -21.03 -3.55 -3.20
N PRO A 116 -21.44 -4.81 -3.40
CA PRO A 116 -20.60 -5.94 -3.03
C PRO A 116 -19.24 -5.68 -3.68
N SER A 117 -18.20 -5.59 -2.87
CA SER A 117 -16.82 -5.48 -3.33
C SER A 117 -16.50 -6.80 -4.03
N THR A 118 -16.87 -6.87 -5.31
CA THR A 118 -16.48 -7.97 -6.18
C THR A 118 -15.00 -7.77 -6.44
N PHE A 119 -14.20 -8.68 -5.90
CA PHE A 119 -12.79 -8.77 -6.25
C PHE A 119 -12.68 -8.90 -7.79
N SER A 120 -11.79 -8.13 -8.42
CA SER A 120 -11.59 -8.09 -9.89
C SER A 120 -11.43 -9.49 -10.53
N THR A 121 -11.01 -10.47 -9.73
CA THR A 121 -10.76 -11.85 -10.12
C THR A 121 -12.00 -12.76 -10.15
N GLY A 122 -13.20 -12.24 -9.88
CA GLY A 122 -14.48 -12.98 -10.07
C GLY A 122 -14.79 -14.07 -9.04
N ILE A 123 -14.08 -14.11 -7.91
CA ILE A 123 -14.27 -15.10 -6.85
C ILE A 123 -15.50 -14.72 -6.00
N LYS A 124 -16.48 -15.63 -5.93
CA LYS A 124 -17.74 -15.42 -5.22
C LYS A 124 -17.53 -15.62 -3.72
N MET A 125 -18.06 -14.71 -2.90
CA MET A 125 -18.08 -14.83 -1.43
C MET A 125 -18.68 -16.20 -1.03
N GLY A 126 -17.95 -17.01 -0.27
CA GLY A 126 -18.41 -18.32 0.22
C GLY A 126 -17.57 -19.53 -0.24
N GLN A 127 -16.53 -19.32 -1.06
CA GLN A 127 -15.60 -20.39 -1.39
C GLN A 127 -14.70 -20.69 -0.18
N GLN A 128 -14.65 -21.96 0.23
CA GLN A 128 -13.79 -22.41 1.32
C GLN A 128 -12.33 -22.30 0.89
N ILE A 129 -11.68 -21.22 1.31
CA ILE A 129 -10.24 -21.04 1.14
C ILE A 129 -9.57 -21.96 2.16
N SER A 130 -8.60 -22.76 1.71
CA SER A 130 -7.82 -23.62 2.59
C SER A 130 -7.18 -22.77 3.71
N LEU A 131 -7.50 -23.08 4.97
CA LEU A 131 -6.93 -22.47 6.18
C LEU A 131 -5.54 -23.03 6.52
N ALA A 132 -4.94 -23.83 5.63
CA ALA A 132 -3.56 -24.26 5.81
C ALA A 132 -2.66 -23.02 5.88
N PRO A 133 -1.70 -22.96 6.82
CA PRO A 133 -0.71 -21.89 6.85
C PRO A 133 -0.02 -21.80 5.50
N ILE A 134 -0.38 -20.79 4.70
CA ILE A 134 0.29 -20.49 3.44
C ILE A 134 1.67 -20.00 3.85
N GLN A 135 2.70 -20.75 3.48
CA GLN A 135 4.07 -20.25 3.58
C GLN A 135 4.14 -19.00 2.70
N LYS A 136 4.33 -17.84 3.33
CA LYS A 136 4.62 -16.62 2.60
C LYS A 136 5.94 -16.88 1.90
N LEU A 137 5.90 -17.10 0.58
CA LEU A 137 7.11 -17.03 -0.20
C LEU A 137 7.48 -15.55 -0.21
N GLU A 138 8.33 -15.16 0.74
CA GLU A 138 8.96 -13.86 0.74
C GLU A 138 9.92 -13.87 -0.44
N GLU A 139 9.41 -13.50 -1.61
CA GLU A 139 10.23 -13.29 -2.80
C GLU A 139 11.16 -12.11 -2.50
N VAL A 140 12.32 -12.43 -1.92
CA VAL A 140 13.38 -11.46 -1.72
C VAL A 140 13.76 -10.95 -3.11
N LEU A 141 13.55 -9.66 -3.33
CA LEU A 141 13.94 -8.99 -4.56
C LEU A 141 15.45 -9.23 -4.76
N TYR A 142 15.87 -9.60 -5.97
CA TYR A 142 17.28 -9.87 -6.25
C TYR A 142 18.16 -8.68 -5.83
N GLU A 143 19.02 -8.90 -4.83
CA GLU A 143 20.00 -7.94 -4.39
C GLU A 143 21.33 -8.24 -5.09
N TYR A 144 21.79 -7.30 -5.92
CA TYR A 144 23.06 -7.47 -6.64
C TYR A 144 24.24 -7.44 -5.67
N GLN A 145 24.98 -8.55 -5.59
CA GLN A 145 26.27 -8.59 -4.91
C GLN A 145 27.41 -8.48 -5.93
N PRO A 146 28.28 -7.45 -5.82
CA PRO A 146 29.40 -7.29 -6.74
C PRO A 146 30.39 -8.45 -6.57
N LEU A 147 30.78 -9.06 -7.68
CA LEU A 147 31.80 -10.10 -7.70
C LEU A 147 33.15 -9.53 -7.23
N GLN A 148 33.59 -9.92 -6.04
CA GLN A 148 34.96 -9.66 -5.59
C GLN A 148 35.87 -10.75 -6.15
N VAL A 149 36.64 -10.39 -7.19
CA VAL A 149 37.66 -11.29 -7.75
C VAL A 149 38.98 -10.98 -7.06
N GLU A 150 39.45 -11.90 -6.21
CA GLU A 150 40.83 -11.87 -5.75
C GLU A 150 41.75 -12.25 -6.91
N THR A 151 42.42 -11.26 -7.49
CA THR A 151 43.48 -11.51 -8.46
C THR A 151 44.74 -11.91 -7.70
N TYR A 152 45.13 -13.20 -7.75
CA TYR A 152 46.43 -13.70 -7.25
C TYR A 152 47.59 -13.29 -8.17
N GLY A 153 47.59 -12.02 -8.61
CA GLY A 153 48.66 -11.45 -9.39
C GLY A 153 49.89 -11.15 -8.51
N PRO A 154 51.09 -11.04 -9.11
CA PRO A 154 52.24 -10.53 -8.39
C PRO A 154 51.92 -9.13 -7.83
N PRO A 155 52.49 -8.76 -6.67
CA PRO A 155 52.26 -7.45 -6.08
C PRO A 155 52.67 -6.36 -7.07
N VAL A 156 51.89 -5.27 -7.11
CA VAL A 156 52.21 -4.10 -7.92
C VAL A 156 53.61 -3.62 -7.49
N PRO A 157 54.57 -3.46 -8.42
CA PRO A 157 55.90 -2.97 -8.07
C PRO A 157 55.83 -1.57 -7.47
N ASP A 158 56.62 -1.30 -6.44
CA ASP A 158 56.67 0.01 -5.81
C ASP A 158 57.11 1.09 -6.81
N PRO A 159 56.55 2.32 -6.75
CA PRO A 159 56.88 3.38 -7.70
C PRO A 159 58.36 3.77 -7.68
N GLU A 160 59.07 3.50 -6.57
CA GLU A 160 60.52 3.69 -6.46
C GLU A 160 61.31 2.66 -7.29
N THR A 161 60.76 1.46 -7.50
CA THR A 161 61.36 0.40 -8.33
C THR A 161 61.10 0.59 -9.84
N LEU A 162 60.13 1.43 -10.20
CA LEU A 162 59.77 1.72 -11.59
C LEU A 162 60.72 2.73 -12.28
N GLY A 163 61.71 3.26 -11.57
CA GLY A 163 62.52 4.43 -11.99
C GLY A 163 63.97 4.17 -12.40
N THR A 164 64.42 2.93 -12.60
CA THR A 164 65.79 2.66 -13.07
C THR A 164 65.86 1.52 -14.09
N LEU A 165 65.21 1.72 -15.24
CA LEU A 165 65.58 1.00 -16.46
C LEU A 165 65.32 1.89 -17.68
N GLY A 166 66.32 2.70 -18.06
CA GLY A 166 66.44 3.35 -19.37
C GLY A 166 65.82 4.74 -19.47
#